data_AF-A0A7S3X6Y2-F1
#
_entry.id   AF-A0A7S3X6Y2-F1
#
_cell.length_a   1.000
_cell.length_b   1.000
_cell.length_c   1.000
_cell.angle_alpha   90.00
_cell.angle_beta   90.00
_cell.angle_gamma   90.00
#
_symmetry.space_group_name_H-M   'P 1'
#
loop_
_entity.id
_entity.type
_entity.pdbx_description
1 polymer ?
#
loop_
_entity_poly.entity_id
_entity_poly.type
_entity_poly.pdbx_seq_one_letter_code
_entity_poly.pdbx_strand_id
1 'polypeptide(L)'
;SDIVAQGYGSLGLMTSVLLGPDGSVEAEAAHGTVTRHYRVHQKGGETSTNSVASMFAWTRGLLHRAKLDSNDELKTFCETMERVIVETIEAGFMTKDLAICVHGTNQPERTQWLNTFEFIDKVAERLNAALGK
;
A
#
# COMPACT_ATOMS: atom_id res chain seq x y z
N SER A 1 -8.01 -10.41 12.57
CA SER A 1 -7.54 -9.89 11.28
C SER A 1 -6.06 -10.17 11.08
N ASP A 2 -5.22 -9.78 12.04
CA ASP A 2 -3.76 -9.76 11.89
C ASP A 2 -3.13 -11.12 11.56
N ILE A 3 -3.61 -12.22 12.17
CA ILE A 3 -3.16 -13.58 11.84
C ILE A 3 -3.39 -13.91 10.35
N VAL A 4 -4.54 -13.50 9.80
CA VAL A 4 -4.87 -13.72 8.39
C VAL A 4 -3.96 -12.87 7.51
N ALA A 5 -3.85 -11.57 7.79
CA ALA A 5 -3.00 -10.67 7.01
C ALA A 5 -1.53 -11.12 6.98
N GLN A 6 -0.99 -11.56 8.13
CA GLN A 6 0.36 -12.10 8.20
C GLN A 6 0.49 -13.44 7.45
N GLY A 7 -0.56 -14.27 7.46
CA GLY A 7 -0.62 -15.51 6.67
C GLY A 7 -0.67 -15.29 5.15
N TYR A 8 -1.17 -14.13 4.69
CA TYR A 8 -1.15 -13.69 3.30
C TYR A 8 0.11 -12.89 2.92
N GLY A 9 1.11 -12.83 3.80
CA GLY A 9 2.42 -12.23 3.55
C GLY A 9 2.77 -11.16 4.59
N SER A 10 2.02 -10.06 4.62
CA SER A 10 2.30 -8.93 5.50
C SER A 10 1.03 -8.20 5.91
N LEU A 11 1.04 -7.63 7.13
CA LEU A 11 -0.01 -6.72 7.61
C LEU A 11 -0.23 -5.53 6.66
N GLY A 12 0.80 -5.13 5.91
CA GLY A 12 0.70 -4.06 4.90
C GLY A 12 -0.12 -4.42 3.67
N LEU A 13 -0.54 -5.68 3.51
CA LEU A 13 -1.33 -6.16 2.38
C LEU A 13 -2.83 -6.30 2.70
N MET A 14 -3.29 -5.81 3.86
CA MET A 14 -4.70 -5.86 4.25
C MET A 14 -5.34 -4.47 4.20
N THR A 15 -6.56 -4.43 3.66
CA THR A 15 -7.44 -3.26 3.73
C THR A 15 -8.46 -3.43 4.85
N SER A 16 -8.84 -2.33 5.50
CA SER A 16 -9.93 -2.29 6.47
C SER A 16 -10.96 -1.25 6.01
N VAL A 17 -12.23 -1.65 5.93
CA VAL A 17 -13.32 -0.79 5.50
C VAL A 17 -14.50 -1.02 6.44
N LEU A 18 -14.91 0.03 7.15
CA LEU A 18 -16.12 0.06 7.94
C LEU A 18 -17.29 0.51 7.06
N LEU A 19 -18.34 -0.30 6.97
CA LEU A 19 -19.58 0.03 6.27
C LEU A 19 -20.69 0.34 7.28
N GLY A 20 -21.22 1.55 7.21
CA GLY A 20 -22.41 1.99 7.92
C GLY A 20 -23.68 1.36 7.33
N PRO A 21 -24.71 1.10 8.15
CA PRO A 21 -25.98 0.54 7.68
C PRO A 21 -26.75 1.48 6.73
N ASP A 22 -26.43 2.77 6.77
CA ASP A 22 -26.95 3.84 5.90
C ASP A 22 -26.19 3.94 4.56
N GLY A 23 -25.14 3.13 4.37
CA GLY A 23 -24.26 3.17 3.20
C GLY A 23 -23.04 4.06 3.35
N SER A 24 -22.83 4.70 4.51
CA SER A 24 -21.60 5.45 4.81
C SER A 24 -20.38 4.52 4.85
N VAL A 25 -19.20 5.03 4.51
CA VAL A 25 -17.95 4.24 4.49
C VAL A 25 -16.81 4.99 5.18
N GLU A 26 -16.05 4.27 5.99
CA GLU A 26 -14.74 4.67 6.51
C GLU A 26 -13.70 3.63 6.07
N ALA A 27 -12.55 4.09 5.57
CA ALA A 27 -11.50 3.24 5.02
C ALA A 27 -10.16 3.57 5.67
N GLU A 28 -9.49 2.56 6.22
CA GLU A 28 -8.25 2.69 6.96
C GLU A 28 -7.25 1.59 6.60
N ALA A 29 -6.00 1.80 7.00
CA ALA A 29 -5.02 0.72 7.02
C ALA A 29 -5.28 -0.18 8.25
N ALA A 30 -5.31 -1.50 8.06
CA ALA A 30 -5.58 -2.43 9.15
C ALA A 30 -4.48 -2.48 10.24
N HIS A 31 -3.32 -1.90 9.98
CA HIS A 31 -2.18 -1.89 10.90
C HIS A 31 -2.12 -0.60 11.74
N GLY A 32 -1.47 -0.67 12.89
CA GLY A 32 -1.19 0.52 13.72
C GLY A 32 -0.11 1.45 13.15
N THR A 33 0.34 2.42 13.94
CA THR A 33 1.25 3.52 13.51
C THR A 33 2.72 3.11 13.25
N VAL A 34 3.04 1.81 13.31
CA VAL A 34 4.39 1.28 13.06
C VAL A 34 5.48 2.01 13.87
N THR A 35 5.23 2.21 15.18
CA THR A 35 6.05 3.08 16.05
C THR A 35 7.54 2.75 16.05
N ARG A 36 7.90 1.47 15.93
CA ARG A 36 9.31 1.03 15.84
C ARG A 36 10.02 1.67 14.64
N HIS A 37 9.40 1.67 13.47
CA HIS A 37 9.98 2.31 12.27
C HIS A 37 10.01 3.82 12.43
N TYR A 38 8.97 4.42 13.01
CA TYR A 38 8.94 5.85 13.29
C TYR A 38 10.12 6.31 14.18
N ARG A 39 10.51 5.54 15.19
CA ARG A 39 11.70 5.86 16.02
C ARG A 39 13.02 5.80 15.25
N VAL A 40 13.13 4.95 14.23
CA VAL A 40 14.30 4.91 13.33
C VAL A 40 14.31 6.15 12.44
N HIS A 41 13.16 6.48 11.84
CA HIS A 41 12.99 7.68 11.02
C HIS A 41 13.33 8.97 11.80
N GLN A 42 12.88 9.12 13.05
CA GLN A 42 13.20 10.27 13.89
C GLN A 42 14.71 10.49 14.12
N LYS A 43 15.51 9.42 14.01
CA LYS A 43 16.97 9.48 14.14
C LYS A 43 17.68 9.67 12.79
N GLY A 44 16.93 9.88 11.70
CA GLY A 44 17.46 9.97 10.34
C GLY A 44 17.86 8.62 9.73
N GLY A 45 17.42 7.51 10.33
CA GLY A 45 17.70 6.17 9.80
C GLY A 45 16.79 5.80 8.63
N GLU A 46 17.29 4.93 7.75
CA GLU A 46 16.51 4.37 6.64
C GLU A 46 15.40 3.44 7.16
N THR A 47 14.20 3.57 6.59
CA THR A 47 13.04 2.73 6.91
C THR A 47 12.41 2.16 5.66
N SER A 48 11.94 0.91 5.74
CA SER A 48 11.14 0.26 4.70
C SER A 48 9.82 -0.21 5.31
N THR A 49 8.98 0.77 5.66
CA THR A 49 7.57 0.56 6.02
C THR A 49 6.74 0.42 4.76
N ASN A 50 5.95 -0.64 4.67
CA ASN A 50 5.02 -0.89 3.59
C ASN A 50 3.87 0.14 3.61
N SER A 51 3.70 0.88 2.51
CA SER A 51 2.68 1.93 2.36
C SER A 51 1.42 1.44 1.63
N VAL A 52 1.35 0.18 1.20
CA VAL A 52 0.25 -0.37 0.37
C VAL A 52 -1.10 -0.23 1.05
N ALA A 53 -1.26 -0.72 2.29
CA ALA A 53 -2.52 -0.60 3.03
C ALA A 53 -2.99 0.85 3.17
N SER A 54 -2.06 1.80 3.39
CA SER A 54 -2.38 3.23 3.48
C SER A 54 -2.80 3.81 2.12
N MET A 55 -2.16 3.41 1.02
CA MET A 55 -2.57 3.79 -0.34
C MET A 55 -3.95 3.22 -0.70
N PHE A 56 -4.21 1.97 -0.32
CA PHE A 56 -5.51 1.34 -0.54
C PHE A 56 -6.62 1.97 0.32
N ALA A 57 -6.32 2.46 1.53
CA ALA A 57 -7.30 3.21 2.31
C ALA A 57 -7.80 4.45 1.54
N TRP A 58 -6.88 5.18 0.89
CA TRP A 58 -7.23 6.30 0.01
C TRP A 58 -8.06 5.86 -1.20
N THR A 59 -7.62 4.85 -1.96
CA THR A 59 -8.36 4.41 -3.15
C THR A 59 -9.73 3.86 -2.80
N ARG A 60 -9.90 3.14 -1.68
CA ARG A 60 -11.19 2.62 -1.23
C ARG A 60 -12.16 3.75 -0.85
N GLY A 61 -11.68 4.77 -0.12
CA GLY A 61 -12.49 5.96 0.19
C GLY A 61 -12.91 6.73 -1.07
N LEU A 62 -11.98 6.93 -2.00
CA LEU A 62 -12.23 7.62 -3.27
C LEU A 62 -13.15 6.83 -4.21
N LEU A 63 -13.04 5.49 -4.25
CA LEU A 63 -13.95 4.62 -5.00
C LEU A 63 -15.39 4.74 -4.49
N HIS A 64 -15.57 4.82 -3.18
CA HIS A 64 -16.89 5.06 -2.61
C HIS A 64 -17.43 6.43 -3.01
N ARG A 65 -16.60 7.48 -2.93
CA ARG A 65 -16.97 8.84 -3.40
C ARG A 65 -17.34 8.83 -4.89
N ALA A 66 -16.54 8.17 -5.72
CA ALA A 66 -16.80 8.02 -7.16
C ALA A 66 -18.16 7.38 -7.44
N LYS A 67 -18.52 6.34 -6.67
CA LYS A 67 -19.83 5.68 -6.77
C LYS A 67 -20.97 6.64 -6.38
N LEU A 68 -20.82 7.39 -5.29
CA LEU A 68 -21.86 8.32 -4.84
C LEU A 68 -22.09 9.48 -5.84
N ASP A 69 -21.03 9.89 -6.56
CA ASP A 69 -21.07 10.99 -7.52
C ASP A 69 -21.31 10.54 -8.97
N SER A 70 -21.41 9.23 -9.24
CA SER A 70 -21.37 8.68 -10.60
C SER A 70 -20.17 9.21 -11.41
N ASN A 71 -19.00 9.29 -10.78
CA ASN A 71 -17.78 9.83 -11.35
C ASN A 71 -16.85 8.71 -11.85
N ASP A 72 -16.99 8.37 -13.13
CA ASP A 72 -16.21 7.29 -13.76
C ASP A 72 -14.72 7.64 -13.91
N GLU A 73 -14.35 8.91 -14.01
CA GLU A 73 -12.94 9.34 -14.09
C GLU A 73 -12.22 9.05 -12.78
N LEU A 74 -12.83 9.42 -11.64
CA LEU A 74 -12.27 9.14 -10.31
C LEU A 74 -12.19 7.64 -10.05
N LYS A 75 -13.22 6.88 -10.45
CA LYS A 75 -13.21 5.42 -10.38
C LYS A 75 -12.02 4.83 -11.15
N THR A 76 -11.84 5.26 -12.40
CA THR A 76 -10.76 4.78 -13.29
C THR A 76 -9.38 5.09 -12.72
N PHE A 77 -9.19 6.28 -12.15
CA PHE A 77 -7.96 6.65 -11.46
C PHE A 77 -7.64 5.69 -10.29
N CYS A 78 -8.62 5.42 -9.43
CA CYS A 78 -8.42 4.56 -8.26
C CYS A 78 -8.15 3.10 -8.65
N GLU A 79 -8.90 2.56 -9.61
CA GLU A 79 -8.67 1.20 -10.12
C GLU A 79 -7.29 1.08 -10.79
N THR A 80 -6.87 2.11 -11.53
CA THR A 80 -5.52 2.16 -12.11
C THR A 80 -4.45 2.19 -11.03
N MET A 81 -4.63 2.99 -9.98
CA MET A 81 -3.69 3.07 -8.86
C MET A 81 -3.56 1.73 -8.11
N GLU A 82 -4.67 1.07 -7.77
CA GLU A 82 -4.64 -0.25 -7.11
C GLU A 82 -3.91 -1.29 -7.97
N ARG A 83 -4.20 -1.33 -9.28
CA ARG A 83 -3.52 -2.21 -10.23
C ARG A 83 -2.02 -1.93 -10.30
N VAL A 84 -1.63 -0.67 -10.46
CA VAL A 84 -0.22 -0.27 -10.56
C VAL A 84 0.57 -0.65 -9.32
N ILE A 85 0.00 -0.51 -8.12
CA ILE A 85 0.66 -0.91 -6.87
C ILE A 85 0.98 -2.41 -6.89
N VAL A 86 0.01 -3.24 -7.29
CA VAL A 86 0.20 -4.70 -7.38
C VAL A 86 1.26 -5.05 -8.44
N GLU A 87 1.13 -4.50 -9.65
CA GLU A 87 2.09 -4.74 -10.74
C GLU A 87 3.51 -4.26 -10.39
N THR A 88 3.65 -3.23 -9.54
CA THR A 88 4.95 -2.75 -9.05
C THR A 88 5.64 -3.81 -8.20
N ILE A 89 4.89 -4.44 -7.29
CA ILE A 89 5.38 -5.52 -6.43
C ILE A 89 5.69 -6.77 -7.25
N GLU A 90 4.82 -7.14 -8.19
CA GLU A 90 5.01 -8.29 -9.09
C GLU A 90 6.23 -8.11 -10.00
N ALA A 91 6.57 -6.87 -10.37
CA ALA A 91 7.79 -6.54 -11.10
C ALA A 91 9.07 -6.57 -10.24
N GLY A 92 8.97 -6.94 -8.96
CA GLY A 92 10.09 -7.08 -8.03
C GLY A 92 10.41 -5.83 -7.21
N PHE A 93 9.67 -4.74 -7.38
CA PHE A 93 9.86 -3.51 -6.60
C PHE A 93 8.98 -3.54 -5.36
N MET A 94 9.55 -3.88 -4.22
CA MET A 94 8.79 -4.11 -2.99
C MET A 94 9.50 -3.60 -1.74
N THR A 95 8.77 -3.46 -0.64
CA THR A 95 9.34 -3.11 0.67
C THR A 95 9.93 -4.34 1.38
N LYS A 96 10.74 -4.10 2.42
CA LYS A 96 11.55 -5.12 3.09
C LYS A 96 10.72 -6.25 3.70
N ASP A 97 9.52 -5.95 4.21
CA ASP A 97 8.58 -6.95 4.71
C ASP A 97 8.19 -7.96 3.64
N LEU A 98 7.90 -7.51 2.41
CA LEU A 98 7.56 -8.39 1.29
C LEU A 98 8.79 -9.17 0.79
N ALA A 99 9.96 -8.54 0.76
CA ALA A 99 11.20 -9.21 0.41
C ALA A 99 11.54 -10.35 1.40
N ILE A 100 11.26 -10.16 2.71
CA ILE A 100 11.39 -11.23 3.71
C ILE A 100 10.49 -12.42 3.38
N CYS A 101 9.24 -12.17 2.96
CA CYS A 101 8.30 -13.21 2.55
C CYS A 101 8.76 -13.95 1.29
N VAL A 102 9.19 -13.22 0.26
CA VAL A 102 9.60 -13.79 -1.03
C VAL A 102 10.88 -14.61 -0.91
N HIS A 103 11.86 -14.12 -0.14
CA HIS A 103 13.17 -14.75 -0.03
C HIS A 103 13.31 -15.70 1.17
N GLY A 104 12.30 -15.79 2.04
CA GLY A 104 12.29 -16.68 3.19
C GLY A 104 13.40 -16.39 4.21
N THR A 105 13.91 -15.16 4.24
CA THR A 105 15.00 -14.73 5.13
C THR A 105 14.65 -13.42 5.83
N ASN A 106 15.03 -13.30 7.11
CA ASN A 106 14.85 -12.06 7.88
C ASN A 106 15.84 -10.95 7.48
N GLN A 107 16.83 -11.27 6.62
CA GLN A 107 17.87 -10.35 6.18
C GLN A 107 18.04 -10.43 4.66
N PRO A 108 17.04 -9.95 3.89
CA PRO A 108 17.18 -9.86 2.43
C PRO A 108 18.27 -8.83 2.08
N GLU A 109 18.95 -9.07 0.95
CA GLU A 109 19.96 -8.17 0.39
C GLU A 109 19.35 -6.78 0.13
N ARG A 110 20.14 -5.71 0.30
CA ARG A 110 19.63 -4.33 0.13
C ARG A 110 19.04 -4.07 -1.25
N THR A 111 19.52 -4.79 -2.27
CA THR A 111 19.05 -4.70 -3.66
C THR A 111 17.68 -5.36 -3.89
N GLN A 112 17.18 -6.15 -2.95
CA GLN A 112 15.92 -6.89 -3.06
C GLN A 112 14.70 -6.11 -2.55
N TRP A 113 14.90 -4.92 -1.99
CA TRP A 113 13.81 -4.10 -1.46
C TRP A 113 14.10 -2.61 -1.60
N LEU A 114 13.05 -1.80 -1.50
CA LEU A 114 13.07 -0.35 -1.54
C LEU A 114 12.77 0.23 -0.16
N ASN A 115 13.38 1.36 0.19
CA ASN A 115 12.92 2.11 1.36
C ASN A 115 11.52 2.71 1.10
N THR A 116 10.87 3.23 2.13
CA THR A 116 9.48 3.69 2.03
C THR A 116 9.27 4.74 0.93
N PHE A 117 10.20 5.69 0.80
CA PHE A 117 10.07 6.77 -0.18
C PHE A 117 10.37 6.27 -1.60
N GLU A 118 11.42 5.47 -1.77
CA GLU A 118 11.75 4.82 -3.06
C GLU A 118 10.59 3.98 -3.60
N PHE A 119 9.87 3.25 -2.72
CA PHE A 119 8.70 2.47 -3.13
C PHE A 119 7.53 3.36 -3.57
N ILE A 120 7.24 4.44 -2.82
CA ILE A 120 6.20 5.41 -3.20
C ILE A 120 6.55 6.08 -4.53
N ASP A 121 7.80 6.51 -4.72
CA ASP A 121 8.27 7.14 -5.95
C ASP A 121 8.17 6.17 -7.14
N LYS A 122 8.50 4.89 -6.93
CA LYS A 122 8.38 3.86 -7.97
C LYS A 122 6.92 3.61 -8.37
N VAL A 123 6.00 3.58 -7.41
CA VAL A 123 4.56 3.49 -7.69
C VAL A 123 4.08 4.74 -8.44
N ALA A 124 4.52 5.94 -8.04
CA ALA A 124 4.14 7.19 -8.69
C ALA A 124 4.63 7.26 -10.15
N GLU A 125 5.88 6.85 -10.41
CA GLU A 125 6.45 6.72 -11.77
C GLU A 125 5.57 5.84 -12.66
N ARG A 126 5.23 4.64 -12.17
CA ARG A 126 4.40 3.69 -12.93
C ARG A 126 2.96 4.16 -13.09
N LEU A 127 2.42 4.88 -12.11
CA LEU A 127 1.08 5.45 -12.17
C LEU A 127 1.00 6.55 -13.23
N ASN A 128 1.98 7.45 -13.28
CA ASN A 128 2.04 8.49 -14.32
C ASN A 128 2.12 7.88 -15.72
N ALA A 129 2.98 6.88 -15.91
CA ALA A 129 3.07 6.14 -17.16
C ALA A 129 1.73 5.47 -17.55
N ALA A 130 1.03 4.84 -16.60
CA ALA A 130 -0.27 4.21 -16.84
C ALA A 130 -1.39 5.21 -17.15
N LEU A 131 -1.29 6.44 -16.64
CA LEU A 131 -2.23 7.53 -16.91
C LEU A 131 -1.85 8.37 -18.15
N GLY A 132 -0.72 8.06 -18.81
CA GLY A 132 -0.23 8.80 -19.97
C GLY A 132 0.24 10.22 -19.64
N LYS A 133 0.77 10.45 -18.44
CA LYS A 133 1.28 11.75 -17.96
C LYS A 133 2.80 11.78 -17.88
#